data_AF-A0A1X7I5A8-F1
#
_entry.id   AF-A0A1X7I5A8-F1
#
_cell.length_a   1.000
_cell.length_b   1.000
_cell.length_c   1.000
_cell.angle_alpha   90.00
_cell.angle_beta   90.00
_cell.angle_gamma   90.00
#
_symmetry.space_group_name_H-M   'P 1'
#
loop_
_entity.id
_entity.type
_entity.pdbx_description
1 polymer ?
#
loop_
_entity_poly.entity_id
_entity_poly.type
_entity_poly.pdbx_seq_one_letter_code
_entity_poly.pdbx_strand_id
1 'polypeptide(L)'
;MGNFKSIVNFGFVVYIMLLGFSSHAVENANQFAVGVRNSPLLMGEENFLGNWKYSAENVPYEYAKGILFVSKKDGVLKVVAALRGGERIAQEVRVEDNTLSFNLNLEGHIVSVSLNVIADKISGKASSDDGVFQLSGERRLDPE
;
A
#
# COMPACT_ATOMS: atom_id res chain seq x y z
N MET A 1 8.96 -77.78 -26.08
CA MET A 1 9.30 -76.54 -26.81
C MET A 1 8.84 -75.37 -25.93
N GLY A 2 9.68 -74.36 -25.68
CA GLY A 2 9.32 -73.20 -24.82
C GLY A 2 10.05 -73.17 -23.48
N ASN A 3 11.29 -72.67 -23.48
CA ASN A 3 11.96 -72.17 -22.27
C ASN A 3 11.48 -70.74 -21.99
N PHE A 4 11.34 -70.33 -20.72
CA PHE A 4 11.91 -69.05 -20.27
C PHE A 4 12.14 -69.01 -18.74
N LYS A 5 13.30 -68.45 -18.39
CA LYS A 5 14.04 -68.48 -17.12
C LYS A 5 13.31 -68.06 -15.82
N SER A 6 13.68 -68.77 -14.75
CA SER A 6 13.70 -68.41 -13.32
C SER A 6 14.22 -67.01 -12.94
N ILE A 7 13.87 -66.56 -11.71
CA ILE A 7 14.66 -65.88 -10.63
C ILE A 7 13.65 -65.21 -9.65
N VAL A 8 13.52 -65.43 -8.32
CA VAL A 8 14.29 -66.07 -7.20
C VAL A 8 15.45 -65.19 -6.67
N ASN A 9 15.47 -64.63 -5.44
CA ASN A 9 14.63 -64.75 -4.22
C ASN A 9 14.55 -63.40 -3.44
N PHE A 10 13.52 -63.10 -2.63
CA PHE A 10 13.38 -63.36 -1.17
C PHE A 10 14.48 -62.78 -0.25
N GLY A 11 14.14 -61.74 0.54
CA GLY A 11 14.71 -61.45 1.87
C GLY A 11 15.85 -60.41 2.02
N PHE A 12 15.54 -59.25 2.62
CA PHE A 12 16.41 -58.50 3.57
C PHE A 12 15.51 -57.52 4.36
N VAL A 13 15.22 -57.78 5.65
CA VAL A 13 15.91 -57.17 6.83
C VAL A 13 15.70 -55.65 6.88
N VAL A 14 14.77 -55.12 7.68
CA VAL A 14 14.91 -54.88 9.14
C VAL A 14 16.18 -54.06 9.47
N TYR A 15 16.29 -52.82 8.97
CA TYR A 15 17.34 -51.89 9.42
C TYR A 15 17.07 -50.37 9.18
N ILE A 16 15.91 -49.81 9.55
CA ILE A 16 15.77 -48.33 9.69
C ILE A 16 14.87 -47.94 10.90
N MET A 17 15.06 -48.61 12.04
CA MET A 17 14.66 -48.09 13.36
C MET A 17 15.92 -47.96 14.20
N LEU A 18 16.69 -46.85 14.06
CA LEU A 18 17.68 -46.33 15.03
C LEU A 18 18.50 -45.13 14.49
N LEU A 19 17.83 -44.06 14.05
CA LEU A 19 18.36 -42.69 13.99
C LEU A 19 17.15 -41.76 14.11
N GLY A 20 17.03 -40.80 15.03
CA GLY A 20 17.89 -40.34 16.11
C GLY A 20 17.28 -39.02 16.60
N PHE A 21 17.21 -38.78 17.91
CA PHE A 21 16.58 -37.56 18.44
C PHE A 21 17.48 -36.33 18.25
N SER A 22 16.92 -35.23 17.74
CA SER A 22 17.42 -33.88 18.06
C SER A 22 16.26 -32.89 18.17
N SER A 23 15.86 -32.62 19.42
CA SER A 23 14.92 -31.55 19.76
C SER A 23 15.57 -30.20 19.45
N HIS A 24 15.11 -29.52 18.39
CA HIS A 24 15.44 -28.12 18.18
C HIS A 24 14.49 -27.25 19.00
N ALA A 25 14.82 -27.06 20.28
CA ALA A 25 14.28 -25.95 21.04
C ALA A 25 14.86 -24.66 20.42
N VAL A 26 14.01 -23.84 19.80
CA VAL A 26 14.44 -22.58 19.19
C VAL A 26 14.88 -21.63 20.30
N GLU A 27 16.16 -21.24 20.27
CA GLU A 27 16.69 -20.21 21.15
C GLU A 27 15.99 -18.87 20.89
N ASN A 28 15.50 -18.24 21.96
CA ASN A 28 15.06 -16.85 21.89
C ASN A 28 16.29 -15.94 21.81
N ALA A 29 16.83 -15.80 20.61
CA ALA A 29 17.76 -14.73 20.28
C ALA A 29 16.94 -13.47 19.96
N ASN A 30 17.07 -12.43 20.80
CA ASN A 30 16.64 -11.07 20.50
C ASN A 30 17.48 -10.52 19.33
N GLN A 31 17.20 -10.98 18.12
CA GLN A 31 17.70 -10.35 16.92
C GLN A 31 16.77 -9.19 16.58
N PHE A 32 17.26 -7.98 16.83
CA PHE A 32 16.88 -6.82 16.01
C PHE A 32 17.40 -7.06 14.59
N ALA A 33 16.78 -8.02 13.90
CA ALA A 33 16.81 -8.11 12.47
C ALA A 33 16.11 -6.84 11.96
N VAL A 34 16.90 -5.78 11.76
CA VAL A 34 16.60 -4.76 10.76
C VAL A 34 16.68 -5.49 9.42
N GLY A 35 15.66 -6.29 9.15
CA GLY A 35 15.35 -6.78 7.83
C GLY A 35 15.05 -5.53 7.04
N VAL A 36 16.08 -5.02 6.36
CA VAL A 36 15.92 -4.16 5.20
C VAL A 36 15.15 -5.01 4.20
N ARG A 37 13.82 -5.00 4.36
CA ARG A 37 12.92 -5.47 3.34
C ARG A 37 13.22 -4.57 2.16
N ASN A 38 13.89 -5.13 1.18
CA ASN A 38 13.79 -4.69 -0.20
C ASN A 38 12.36 -5.00 -0.70
N SER A 39 11.36 -4.44 0.00
CA SER A 39 10.16 -3.98 -0.67
C SER A 39 10.65 -3.15 -1.85
N PRO A 40 10.17 -3.38 -3.07
CA PRO A 40 10.43 -2.43 -4.14
C PRO A 40 9.96 -1.07 -3.61
N LEU A 41 10.90 -0.13 -3.49
CA LEU A 41 10.54 1.26 -3.29
C LEU A 41 9.69 1.61 -4.51
N LEU A 42 8.39 1.82 -4.29
CA LEU A 42 7.51 2.45 -5.26
C LEU A 42 7.97 3.90 -5.37
N MET A 43 9.10 4.10 -6.08
CA MET A 43 9.72 5.40 -6.33
C MET A 43 8.64 6.34 -6.86
N GLY A 44 8.25 7.30 -6.03
CA GLY A 44 7.02 8.07 -6.21
C GLY A 44 6.21 8.25 -4.92
N GLU A 45 5.98 7.20 -4.11
CA GLU A 45 5.14 7.29 -2.91
C GLU A 45 5.66 8.31 -1.89
N GLU A 46 6.99 8.36 -1.70
CA GLU A 46 7.65 9.30 -0.81
C GLU A 46 7.41 10.77 -1.18
N ASN A 47 7.23 11.08 -2.47
CA ASN A 47 6.99 12.45 -2.94
C ASN A 47 5.65 12.99 -2.44
N PHE A 48 4.65 12.12 -2.29
CA PHE A 48 3.31 12.48 -1.83
C PHE A 48 3.22 12.67 -0.32
N LEU A 49 4.14 12.12 0.48
CA LEU A 49 4.05 12.17 1.95
C LEU A 49 4.08 13.62 2.46
N GLY A 50 3.31 13.89 3.50
CA GLY A 50 3.19 15.20 4.15
C GLY A 50 1.81 15.84 3.96
N ASN A 51 1.77 17.15 4.20
CA ASN A 51 0.54 17.92 4.28
C ASN A 51 0.43 18.84 3.05
N TRP A 52 -0.73 18.89 2.41
CA TRP A 52 -0.96 19.65 1.19
C TRP A 52 -2.17 20.55 1.32
N LYS A 53 -1.99 21.87 1.23
CA LYS A 53 -3.10 22.82 1.14
C LYS A 53 -3.56 22.85 -0.32
N TYR A 54 -4.79 22.43 -0.57
CA TYR A 54 -5.34 22.36 -1.93
C TYR A 54 -6.48 23.36 -2.16
N SER A 55 -6.71 23.67 -3.43
CA SER A 55 -7.89 24.36 -3.94
C SER A 55 -8.51 23.56 -5.09
N ALA A 56 -9.83 23.51 -5.13
CA ALA A 56 -10.63 22.93 -6.20
C ALA A 56 -11.43 24.03 -6.91
N GLU A 57 -11.54 23.94 -8.24
CA GLU A 57 -12.28 24.90 -9.05
C GLU A 57 -13.69 24.40 -9.40
N ASN A 58 -14.66 25.31 -9.47
CA ASN A 58 -16.06 25.05 -9.87
C ASN A 58 -16.82 24.02 -8.99
N VAL A 59 -16.40 23.84 -7.74
CA VAL A 59 -17.07 23.01 -6.73
C VAL A 59 -17.79 23.85 -5.66
N PRO A 60 -18.71 23.26 -4.89
CA PRO A 60 -19.27 23.89 -3.68
C PRO A 60 -18.19 24.38 -2.70
N TYR A 61 -18.52 25.45 -1.96
CA TYR A 61 -17.57 26.21 -1.13
C TYR A 61 -16.93 25.39 0.01
N GLU A 62 -17.68 24.42 0.53
CA GLU A 62 -17.31 23.43 1.54
C GLU A 62 -16.22 22.45 1.08
N TYR A 63 -16.09 22.25 -0.25
CA TYR A 63 -15.12 21.36 -0.90
C TYR A 63 -14.01 22.12 -1.63
N ALA A 64 -14.22 23.41 -1.91
CA ALA A 64 -13.32 24.27 -2.66
C ALA A 64 -11.91 24.39 -2.10
N LYS A 65 -11.70 24.20 -0.78
CA LYS A 65 -10.39 24.25 -0.12
C LYS A 65 -10.33 23.28 1.06
N GLY A 66 -9.15 22.71 1.28
CA GLY A 66 -8.88 21.84 2.43
C GLY A 66 -7.41 21.49 2.55
N ILE A 67 -7.12 20.52 3.43
CA ILE A 67 -5.77 19.97 3.63
C ILE A 67 -5.82 18.46 3.38
N LEU A 68 -4.93 17.96 2.53
CA LEU A 68 -4.67 16.52 2.39
C LEU A 68 -3.49 16.14 3.28
N PHE A 69 -3.71 15.23 4.21
CA PHE A 69 -2.70 14.59 5.03
C PHE A 69 -2.37 13.24 4.41
N VAL A 70 -1.17 13.13 3.82
CA VAL A 70 -0.68 11.88 3.22
C VAL A 70 0.41 11.30 4.12
N SER A 71 0.18 10.10 4.60
CA SER A 71 1.05 9.43 5.57
C SER A 71 1.28 7.98 5.17
N LYS A 72 2.34 7.36 5.70
CA LYS A 72 2.62 5.93 5.50
C LYS A 72 2.80 5.27 6.86
N LYS A 73 2.03 4.22 7.12
CA LYS A 73 2.11 3.43 8.36
C LYS A 73 2.17 1.95 8.00
N ASP A 74 3.10 1.22 8.61
CA ASP A 74 3.28 -0.23 8.41
C ASP A 74 3.45 -0.64 6.92
N GLY A 75 3.97 0.27 6.11
CA GLY A 75 4.15 0.10 4.66
C GLY A 75 2.95 0.52 3.80
N VAL A 76 1.80 0.86 4.39
CA VAL A 76 0.56 1.23 3.69
C VAL A 76 0.39 2.75 3.66
N LEU A 77 0.05 3.31 2.49
CA LEU A 77 -0.28 4.73 2.35
C LEU A 77 -1.69 5.01 2.89
N LYS A 78 -1.84 6.10 3.64
CA LYS A 78 -3.12 6.61 4.14
C LYS A 78 -3.26 8.08 3.79
N VAL A 79 -4.39 8.44 3.15
CA VAL A 79 -4.77 9.81 2.86
C VAL A 79 -5.99 10.21 3.71
N VAL A 80 -5.96 11.40 4.30
CA VAL A 80 -7.11 12.02 4.98
C VAL A 80 -7.30 13.43 4.40
N ALA A 81 -8.51 13.75 3.97
CA ALA A 81 -8.88 15.10 3.55
C ALA A 81 -9.60 15.81 4.69
N ALA A 82 -8.99 16.87 5.24
CA ALA A 82 -9.68 17.80 6.15
C ALA A 82 -10.39 18.87 5.33
N LEU A 83 -11.72 18.85 5.39
CA LEU A 83 -12.63 19.76 4.72
C LEU A 83 -13.33 20.64 5.77
N ARG A 84 -14.07 21.67 5.33
CA ARG A 84 -14.89 22.47 6.27
C ARG A 84 -15.94 21.63 6.99
N GLY A 85 -16.46 20.58 6.35
CA GLY A 85 -17.36 19.58 6.93
C GLY A 85 -16.66 18.46 7.72
N GLY A 86 -15.44 18.69 8.20
CA GLY A 86 -14.63 17.72 8.94
C GLY A 86 -13.78 16.81 8.05
N GLU A 87 -13.17 15.80 8.67
CA GLU A 87 -12.26 14.88 7.98
C GLU A 87 -12.99 13.82 7.15
N ARG A 88 -12.35 13.38 6.06
CA ARG A 88 -12.75 12.23 5.25
C ARG A 88 -11.54 11.34 5.03
N ILE A 89 -11.63 10.08 5.45
CA ILE A 89 -10.59 9.08 5.22
C ILE A 89 -10.75 8.55 3.79
N ALA A 90 -9.65 8.54 3.04
CA ALA A 90 -9.66 8.06 1.67
C ALA A 90 -9.73 6.53 1.59
N GLN A 91 -10.36 6.06 0.51
CA GLN A 91 -10.51 4.65 0.15
C GLN A 91 -9.75 4.38 -1.15
N GLU A 92 -9.42 3.12 -1.45
CA GLU A 92 -8.74 2.71 -2.70
C GLU A 92 -7.46 3.52 -3.01
N VAL A 93 -6.70 3.84 -1.97
CA VAL A 93 -5.45 4.62 -2.07
C VAL A 93 -4.39 3.80 -2.82
N ARG A 94 -3.90 4.31 -3.95
CA ARG A 94 -2.88 3.69 -4.79
C ARG A 94 -1.95 4.71 -5.42
N VAL A 95 -0.72 4.31 -5.71
CA VAL A 95 0.24 5.11 -6.50
C VAL A 95 0.70 4.29 -7.70
N GLU A 96 0.41 4.79 -8.89
CA GLU A 96 0.74 4.19 -10.19
C GLU A 96 1.31 5.31 -11.08
N ASP A 97 2.42 5.06 -11.80
CA ASP A 97 3.05 6.02 -12.73
C ASP A 97 3.22 7.46 -12.18
N ASN A 98 3.72 7.59 -10.94
CA ASN A 98 3.86 8.86 -10.21
C ASN A 98 2.54 9.67 -10.07
N THR A 99 1.39 8.99 -10.09
CA THR A 99 0.06 9.53 -9.82
C THR A 99 -0.53 8.87 -8.57
N LEU A 100 -0.83 9.66 -7.54
CA LEU A 100 -1.60 9.23 -6.37
C LEU A 100 -3.10 9.29 -6.71
N SER A 101 -3.77 8.14 -6.63
CA SER A 101 -5.23 8.03 -6.82
C SER A 101 -5.91 7.51 -5.57
N PHE A 102 -7.10 8.03 -5.27
CA PHE A 102 -7.94 7.59 -4.16
C PHE A 102 -9.39 8.04 -4.31
N ASN A 103 -10.31 7.41 -3.58
CA ASN A 103 -11.72 7.79 -3.50
C ASN A 103 -12.04 8.48 -2.16
N LEU A 104 -12.88 9.51 -2.18
CA LEU A 104 -13.54 10.08 -1.00
C LEU A 104 -15.04 9.80 -1.07
N ASN A 105 -15.65 9.49 0.08
CA ASN A 105 -17.11 9.52 0.22
C ASN A 105 -17.51 10.89 0.80
N LEU A 106 -18.17 11.70 -0.02
CA LEU A 106 -18.74 12.99 0.36
C LEU A 106 -20.27 12.84 0.37
N GLU A 107 -20.84 12.73 1.57
CA GLU A 107 -22.30 12.74 1.80
C GLU A 107 -23.06 11.63 1.05
N GLY A 108 -22.41 10.49 0.81
CA GLY A 108 -22.94 9.35 0.05
C GLY A 108 -22.44 9.26 -1.39
N HIS A 109 -21.88 10.34 -1.93
CA HIS A 109 -21.33 10.40 -3.28
C HIS A 109 -19.84 10.00 -3.28
N ILE A 110 -19.43 9.20 -4.26
CA ILE A 110 -18.02 8.84 -4.45
C ILE A 110 -17.36 9.88 -5.36
N VAL A 111 -16.26 10.44 -4.86
CA VAL A 111 -15.40 11.38 -5.60
C VAL A 111 -14.03 10.74 -5.78
N SER A 112 -13.69 10.39 -7.02
CA SER A 112 -12.38 9.86 -7.37
C SER A 112 -11.39 10.99 -7.62
N VAL A 113 -10.26 10.98 -6.91
CA VAL A 113 -9.21 11.99 -6.97
C VAL A 113 -7.95 11.37 -7.57
N SER A 114 -7.29 12.10 -8.47
CA SER A 114 -5.96 11.74 -9.00
C SER A 114 -5.03 12.96 -8.96
N LEU A 115 -3.86 12.82 -8.32
CA LEU A 115 -2.88 13.89 -8.09
C LEU A 115 -1.49 13.51 -8.59
N ASN A 116 -0.79 14.48 -9.15
CA ASN A 116 0.64 14.44 -9.46
C ASN A 116 1.37 15.40 -8.52
N VAL A 117 2.60 15.04 -8.11
CA VAL A 117 3.49 15.92 -7.34
C VAL A 117 4.67 16.35 -8.21
N ILE A 118 4.98 17.65 -8.18
CA ILE A 118 6.21 18.22 -8.72
C ILE A 118 6.80 19.16 -7.64
N ALA A 119 7.88 18.71 -7.01
CA ALA A 119 8.48 19.34 -5.82
C ALA A 119 7.43 19.60 -4.71
N ASP A 120 7.15 20.85 -4.39
CA ASP A 120 6.20 21.27 -3.34
C ASP A 120 4.85 21.70 -3.91
N LYS A 121 4.50 21.27 -5.13
CA LYS A 121 3.20 21.53 -5.75
C LYS A 121 2.48 20.24 -6.12
N ILE A 122 1.16 20.24 -5.93
CA ILE A 122 0.25 19.24 -6.48
C ILE A 122 -0.59 19.83 -7.61
N SER A 123 -0.85 19.02 -8.62
CA SER A 123 -1.86 19.26 -9.65
C SER A 123 -2.65 17.98 -9.90
N GLY A 124 -3.90 18.10 -10.31
CA GLY A 124 -4.73 16.92 -10.55
C GLY A 124 -6.19 17.26 -10.74
N LYS A 125 -7.05 16.28 -10.47
CA LYS A 125 -8.50 16.38 -10.68
C LYS A 125 -9.27 15.57 -9.66
N ALA A 126 -10.49 16.01 -9.38
CA ALA A 126 -11.55 15.25 -8.74
C ALA A 126 -12.65 14.95 -9.78
N SER A 127 -13.23 13.76 -9.75
CA SER A 127 -14.33 13.34 -10.63
C SER A 127 -15.48 12.80 -9.79
N SER A 128 -16.70 13.23 -10.09
CA SER A 128 -17.97 12.70 -9.56
C SER A 128 -19.00 12.59 -10.69
N ASP A 129 -20.22 12.18 -10.36
CA ASP A 129 -21.36 12.18 -11.30
C ASP A 129 -21.69 13.60 -11.82
N ASP A 130 -21.32 14.65 -11.08
CA ASP A 130 -21.53 16.06 -11.46
C ASP A 130 -20.48 16.59 -12.45
N GLY A 131 -19.37 15.88 -12.64
CA GLY A 131 -18.33 16.24 -13.60
C GLY A 131 -16.89 16.06 -13.11
N VAL A 132 -15.97 16.80 -13.73
CA VAL A 132 -14.53 16.74 -13.46
C VAL A 132 -14.02 18.12 -13.10
N PHE A 133 -13.41 18.24 -11.93
CA PHE A 133 -12.99 19.48 -11.30
C PHE A 133 -11.48 19.51 -11.15
N GLN A 134 -10.84 20.63 -11.50
CA GLN A 134 -9.38 20.76 -11.40
C GLN A 134 -8.96 20.99 -9.95
N LEU A 135 -7.85 20.36 -9.57
CA LEU A 135 -7.20 20.48 -8.27
C LEU A 135 -5.80 21.08 -8.45
N SER A 136 -5.46 22.04 -7.60
CA SER A 136 -4.11 22.55 -7.45
C SER A 136 -3.78 22.75 -5.98
N GLY A 137 -2.50 22.83 -5.63
CA GLY A 137 -2.12 23.02 -4.23
C GLY A 137 -0.61 23.06 -4.01
N GLU A 138 -0.24 23.33 -2.78
CA GLU A 138 1.14 23.48 -2.32
C GLU A 138 1.37 22.74 -1.01
N ARG A 139 2.62 22.30 -0.78
CA ARG A 139 3.02 21.64 0.46
C ARG A 139 2.88 22.63 1.62
N ARG A 140 2.18 22.22 2.67
CA ARG A 140 2.13 22.95 3.94
C ARG A 140 3.37 22.60 4.74
N LEU A 141 4.24 23.58 4.95
CA LEU A 141 5.49 23.44 5.71
C LEU A 141 5.35 23.80 7.19
N ASP A 142 4.33 24.59 7.55
CA ASP A 142 4.15 25.09 8.91
C ASP A 142 3.48 24.03 9.83
N PRO A 143 4.05 23.72 11.00
CA PRO A 143 3.27 23.18 12.11
C PRO A 143 2.30 24.25 12.65
N GLU A 144 1.15 23.81 13.17
CA GLU A 144 0.22 24.69 13.93
C GLU A 144 0.71 24.93 15.37
#